data_AF-A0A2H3DDC5-F1
#
_entry.id   AF-A0A2H3DDC5-F1
#
_cell.length_a   1.000
_cell.length_b   1.000
_cell.length_c   1.000
_cell.angle_alpha   90.00
_cell.angle_beta   90.00
_cell.angle_gamma   90.00
#
_symmetry.space_group_name_H-M   'P 1'
#
loop_
_entity.id
_entity.type
_entity.pdbx_description
1 polymer ?
#
loop_
_entity_poly.entity_id
_entity_poly.type
_entity_poly.pdbx_seq_one_letter_code
_entity_poly.pdbx_strand_id
1 'polypeptide(L)'
;MFPTLARLSKASRRPLTSKRAGKDFYKGTRQTALPGGPRTGAPGKHVIRGKAKYRLLDEKVRIFIAPPIEAIESSPLKPYVERNVHLTKEEERAAFGKFATNRGLTPEHFLRVMRRAAGQRQGQGKNKTPSNELAVADSSAVPTSVETPSGKKPRELSVL
;
A
#
# COMPACT_ATOMS: atom_id res chain seq x y z
N MET A 1 -53.99 22.19 1.16
CA MET A 1 -52.52 22.18 1.34
C MET A 1 -52.18 23.23 2.38
N PHE A 2 -51.80 22.84 3.60
CA PHE A 2 -51.52 23.77 4.69
C PHE A 2 -50.00 23.99 4.83
N PRO A 3 -49.46 25.17 4.48
CA PRO A 3 -48.02 25.43 4.44
C PRO A 3 -47.37 25.72 5.81
N THR A 4 -47.90 25.17 6.91
CA THR A 4 -47.48 25.55 8.28
C THR A 4 -47.40 24.38 9.28
N LEU A 5 -46.91 23.21 8.88
CA LEU A 5 -46.45 22.22 9.87
C LEU A 5 -45.07 22.63 10.40
N ALA A 6 -44.95 22.89 11.70
CA ALA A 6 -43.69 23.26 12.40
C ALA A 6 -42.53 22.23 12.25
N ARG A 7 -42.79 21.09 11.59
CA ARG A 7 -41.79 20.10 11.19
C ARG A 7 -40.99 20.49 9.93
N LEU A 8 -41.53 21.37 9.09
CA LEU A 8 -40.86 21.89 7.88
C LEU A 8 -40.21 23.27 8.11
N SER A 9 -40.37 23.88 9.29
CA SER A 9 -39.99 25.27 9.53
C SER A 9 -38.58 25.47 10.11
N LYS A 10 -37.82 24.41 10.39
CA LYS A 10 -36.52 24.54 11.07
C LYS A 10 -35.42 23.72 10.40
N ALA A 11 -34.86 24.28 9.34
CA ALA A 11 -33.54 23.87 8.82
C ALA A 11 -32.39 24.16 9.82
N SER A 12 -32.66 24.85 10.93
CA SER A 12 -31.64 25.33 11.88
C SER A 12 -30.92 24.23 12.67
N ARG A 13 -31.48 23.02 12.77
CA ARG A 13 -30.86 21.90 13.52
C ARG A 13 -30.03 20.95 12.66
N ARG A 14 -29.92 21.20 11.35
CA ARG A 14 -29.09 20.37 10.46
C ARG A 14 -27.60 20.64 10.75
N PRO A 15 -26.72 19.62 10.70
CA PRO A 15 -25.30 19.81 10.94
C PRO A 15 -24.72 20.79 9.91
N LEU A 16 -23.96 21.77 10.41
CA LEU A 16 -23.38 22.81 9.57
C LEU A 16 -22.39 22.20 8.56
N THR A 17 -22.49 22.60 7.30
CA THR A 17 -21.56 22.20 6.23
C THR A 17 -20.63 23.36 5.91
N SER A 18 -19.48 23.07 5.30
CA SER A 18 -18.48 24.10 4.94
C SER A 18 -19.01 25.18 4.00
N LYS A 19 -20.11 24.92 3.29
CA LYS A 19 -20.75 25.85 2.35
C LYS A 19 -21.87 26.70 2.96
N ARG A 20 -22.22 26.48 4.23
CA ARG A 20 -23.38 27.12 4.89
C ARG A 20 -22.98 28.20 5.91
N ALA A 21 -21.70 28.44 6.11
CA ALA A 21 -21.19 29.34 7.14
C ALA A 21 -20.31 30.46 6.55
N GLY A 22 -20.01 31.47 7.36
CA GLY A 22 -19.20 32.62 6.97
C GLY A 22 -17.69 32.33 6.91
N LYS A 23 -16.92 33.40 6.75
CA LYS A 23 -15.47 33.38 6.48
C LYS A 23 -14.64 32.58 7.49
N ASP A 24 -14.97 32.66 8.77
CA ASP A 24 -14.14 32.08 9.84
C ASP A 24 -14.49 30.63 10.17
N PHE A 25 -15.49 30.05 9.51
CA PHE A 25 -15.88 28.66 9.73
C PHE A 25 -15.13 27.71 8.81
N TYR A 26 -14.17 26.97 9.37
CA TYR A 26 -13.52 25.86 8.68
C TYR A 26 -14.02 24.51 9.18
N LYS A 27 -14.45 23.65 8.25
CA LYS A 27 -14.81 22.26 8.53
C LYS A 27 -14.05 21.32 7.60
N GLY A 28 -13.24 20.43 8.18
CA GLY A 28 -12.48 19.43 7.43
C GLY A 28 -13.36 18.32 6.83
N THR A 29 -12.92 17.74 5.72
CA THR A 29 -13.62 16.71 4.94
C THR A 29 -13.15 15.29 5.24
N ARG A 30 -12.45 15.07 6.35
CA ARG A 30 -11.84 13.77 6.71
C ARG A 30 -10.92 13.20 5.63
N GLN A 31 -10.23 14.06 4.87
CA GLN A 31 -9.17 13.63 3.96
C GLN A 31 -8.11 12.75 4.65
N THR A 32 -7.95 12.86 5.96
CA THR A 32 -7.02 12.06 6.77
C THR A 32 -7.53 10.66 7.11
N ALA A 33 -8.74 10.26 6.68
CA ALA A 33 -9.26 8.91 6.85
C ALA A 33 -9.04 8.09 5.57
N LEU A 34 -8.74 6.81 5.72
CA LEU A 34 -8.80 5.85 4.62
C LEU A 34 -10.26 5.52 4.29
N PRO A 35 -10.58 5.18 3.02
CA PRO A 35 -11.90 4.64 2.69
C PRO A 35 -12.17 3.40 3.55
N GLY A 36 -13.18 3.47 4.44
CA GLY A 36 -13.51 2.38 5.37
C GLY A 36 -12.47 2.09 6.47
N GLY A 37 -11.42 2.89 6.60
CA GLY A 37 -10.26 2.60 7.45
C GLY A 37 -9.99 3.60 8.58
N PRO A 38 -8.92 3.38 9.35
CA PRO A 38 -8.54 4.25 10.46
C PRO A 38 -8.06 5.63 9.97
N ARG A 39 -8.05 6.60 10.89
CA ARG A 39 -7.56 7.95 10.62
C ARG A 39 -6.04 7.97 10.74
N THR A 40 -5.37 8.37 9.66
CA THR A 40 -3.90 8.40 9.54
C THR A 40 -3.30 9.72 10.05
N GLY A 41 -4.13 10.73 10.30
CA GLY A 41 -3.68 12.06 10.74
C GLY A 41 -3.36 13.01 9.59
N ALA A 42 -2.95 14.24 9.91
CA ALA A 42 -2.64 15.25 8.90
C ALA A 42 -1.27 14.98 8.22
N PRO A 43 -1.12 15.20 6.90
CA PRO A 43 0.10 14.92 6.15
C PRO A 43 1.24 15.91 6.43
N GLY A 44 1.00 16.94 7.25
CA GLY A 44 1.94 18.02 7.48
C GLY A 44 1.57 18.86 8.70
N LYS A 45 2.33 19.95 8.89
CA LYS A 45 2.16 20.88 10.01
C LYS A 45 1.99 22.31 9.50
N HIS A 46 1.11 23.06 10.16
CA HIS A 46 1.04 24.51 9.95
C HIS A 46 2.27 25.18 10.55
N VAL A 47 2.89 26.06 9.78
CA VAL A 47 4.09 26.80 10.18
C VAL A 47 3.67 28.23 10.49
N ILE A 48 3.91 28.66 11.72
CA ILE A 48 3.48 29.98 12.21
C ILE A 48 4.33 31.10 11.59
N ARG A 49 5.64 30.86 11.40
CA ARG A 49 6.61 31.85 10.92
C ARG A 49 7.27 31.39 9.62
N GLY A 50 7.26 32.25 8.60
CA GLY A 50 7.83 31.96 7.28
C GLY A 50 6.86 32.20 6.12
N LYS A 51 7.38 32.07 4.89
CA LYS A 51 6.64 32.24 3.62
C LYS A 51 5.70 31.06 3.35
N ALA A 52 6.16 29.83 3.59
CA ALA A 52 5.32 28.63 3.49
C ALA A 52 4.51 28.43 4.79
N LYS A 53 3.19 28.55 4.73
CA LYS A 53 2.30 28.42 5.90
C LYS A 53 1.94 26.97 6.26
N TYR A 54 2.18 26.03 5.36
CA TYR A 54 1.99 24.60 5.60
C TYR A 54 3.18 23.82 5.05
N ARG A 55 3.75 22.95 5.88
CA ARG A 55 4.87 22.08 5.49
C ARG A 55 4.40 20.63 5.45
N LEU A 56 4.54 20.00 4.29
CA LEU A 56 4.31 18.57 4.12
C LEU A 56 5.44 17.78 4.76
N LEU A 57 5.08 16.64 5.35
CA LEU A 57 6.01 15.67 5.92
C LEU A 57 5.82 14.37 5.15
N ASP A 58 6.75 14.03 4.27
CA ASP A 58 6.62 12.90 3.35
C ASP A 58 6.39 11.58 4.10
N GLU A 59 6.96 11.45 5.29
CA GLU A 59 6.74 10.32 6.22
C GLU A 59 5.27 10.10 6.62
N LYS A 60 4.46 11.17 6.60
CA LYS A 60 3.04 11.14 6.97
C LYS A 60 2.12 11.17 5.75
N VAL A 61 2.68 11.34 4.56
CA VAL A 61 1.92 11.27 3.33
C VAL A 61 1.60 9.81 3.06
N ARG A 62 0.36 9.54 2.68
CA ARG A 62 -0.09 8.19 2.39
C ARG A 62 0.37 7.78 0.99
N ILE A 63 0.91 6.58 0.90
CA ILE A 63 1.38 5.99 -0.35
C ILE A 63 0.61 4.68 -0.53
N PHE A 64 0.01 4.50 -1.70
CA PHE A 64 -0.62 3.25 -2.11
C PHE A 64 0.36 2.50 -2.98
N ILE A 65 0.92 1.41 -2.44
CA ILE A 65 1.90 0.59 -3.13
C ILE A 65 1.15 -0.44 -3.97
N ALA A 66 1.36 -0.39 -5.28
CA ALA A 66 0.85 -1.38 -6.22
C ALA A 66 1.98 -2.32 -6.65
N PRO A 67 1.68 -3.60 -6.98
CA PRO A 67 2.63 -4.47 -7.67
C PRO A 67 3.07 -3.88 -9.02
N PRO A 68 4.20 -4.33 -9.60
CA PRO A 68 4.58 -3.99 -10.96
C PRO A 68 3.48 -4.32 -11.96
N ILE A 69 3.29 -3.46 -12.97
CA ILE A 69 2.16 -3.58 -13.90
C ILE A 69 2.18 -4.89 -14.69
N GLU A 70 3.37 -5.34 -15.10
CA GLU A 70 3.59 -6.61 -15.80
C GLU A 70 3.04 -7.80 -15.00
N ALA A 71 3.25 -7.79 -13.67
CA ALA A 71 2.77 -8.85 -12.78
C ALA A 71 1.25 -8.81 -12.59
N ILE A 72 0.63 -7.64 -12.71
CA ILE A 72 -0.83 -7.47 -12.64
C ILE A 72 -1.45 -8.02 -13.92
N GLU A 73 -0.90 -7.64 -15.07
CA GLU A 73 -1.39 -8.05 -16.40
C GLU A 73 -1.17 -9.53 -16.67
N SER A 74 -0.04 -10.09 -16.23
CA SER A 74 0.24 -11.52 -16.34
C SER A 74 -0.55 -12.36 -15.34
N SER A 75 -1.23 -11.75 -14.36
CA SER A 75 -1.92 -12.51 -13.32
C SER A 75 -3.19 -13.16 -13.89
N PRO A 76 -3.43 -14.45 -13.61
CA PRO A 76 -4.69 -15.09 -14.00
C PRO A 76 -5.87 -14.65 -13.12
N LEU A 77 -5.62 -13.86 -12.08
CA LEU A 77 -6.61 -13.49 -11.07
C LEU A 77 -7.51 -12.38 -11.59
N LYS A 78 -8.82 -12.64 -11.60
CA LYS A 78 -9.86 -11.68 -11.97
C LYS A 78 -10.64 -11.25 -10.72
N PRO A 79 -11.29 -10.07 -10.74
CA PRO A 79 -12.12 -9.61 -9.61
C PRO A 79 -13.36 -10.48 -9.38
N TYR A 80 -13.76 -11.28 -10.37
CA TYR A 80 -14.91 -12.16 -10.32
C TYR A 80 -14.52 -13.59 -10.65
N VAL A 81 -15.30 -14.53 -10.11
CA VAL A 81 -15.17 -15.97 -10.35
C VAL A 81 -16.39 -16.45 -11.14
N GLU A 82 -16.21 -17.47 -11.97
CA GLU A 82 -17.32 -18.12 -12.67
C GLU A 82 -18.29 -18.79 -11.68
N ARG A 83 -19.59 -18.64 -11.94
CA ARG A 83 -20.65 -19.15 -11.03
C ARG A 83 -20.68 -20.67 -10.90
N ASN A 84 -20.26 -21.36 -11.95
CA ASN A 84 -20.32 -22.83 -12.04
C ASN A 84 -19.06 -23.51 -11.52
N VAL A 85 -18.04 -22.74 -11.12
CA VAL A 85 -16.80 -23.28 -10.56
C VAL A 85 -16.96 -23.38 -9.04
N HIS A 86 -17.03 -24.62 -8.55
CA HIS A 86 -17.05 -24.92 -7.13
C HIS A 86 -15.72 -25.53 -6.71
N LEU A 87 -15.15 -25.05 -5.61
CA LEU A 87 -13.93 -25.62 -5.05
C LEU A 87 -14.21 -27.03 -4.54
N THR A 88 -13.30 -27.96 -4.85
CA THR A 88 -13.31 -29.27 -4.24
C THR A 88 -12.92 -29.16 -2.76
N LYS A 89 -13.33 -30.14 -1.94
CA LYS A 89 -12.97 -30.18 -0.50
C LYS A 89 -11.46 -30.20 -0.25
N GLU A 90 -10.68 -30.66 -1.24
CA GLU A 90 -9.22 -30.70 -1.17
C GLU A 90 -8.62 -29.33 -1.48
N GLU A 91 -9.11 -28.66 -2.52
CA GLU A 91 -8.71 -27.28 -2.87
C GLU A 91 -9.07 -26.29 -1.77
N GLU A 92 -10.26 -26.40 -1.17
CA GLU A 92 -10.65 -25.60 -0.01
C GLU A 92 -9.67 -25.77 1.16
N ARG A 93 -9.08 -26.95 1.31
CA ARG A 93 -8.16 -27.27 2.41
C ARG A 93 -6.71 -26.92 2.10
N ALA A 94 -6.36 -26.65 0.85
CA ALA A 94 -4.98 -26.49 0.39
C ALA A 94 -4.28 -25.24 0.98
N ALA A 95 -5.00 -24.13 1.17
CA ALA A 95 -4.40 -22.90 1.68
C ALA A 95 -4.11 -22.97 3.20
N PHE A 96 -5.16 -23.03 4.01
CA PHE A 96 -5.06 -23.09 5.48
C PHE A 96 -5.98 -24.13 6.12
N GLY A 97 -6.71 -24.92 5.34
CA GLY A 97 -7.70 -25.85 5.90
C GLY A 97 -8.92 -25.15 6.51
N LYS A 98 -9.77 -25.95 7.15
CA LYS A 98 -10.83 -25.42 8.02
C LYS A 98 -10.24 -25.11 9.39
N PHE A 99 -10.43 -23.90 9.89
CA PHE A 99 -10.05 -23.55 11.25
C PHE A 99 -10.96 -24.30 12.23
N ALA A 100 -10.37 -25.16 13.05
CA ALA A 100 -11.11 -25.97 14.03
C ALA A 100 -11.71 -25.13 15.18
N THR A 101 -11.28 -23.88 15.34
CA THR A 101 -11.77 -22.98 16.38
C THR A 101 -12.37 -21.72 15.76
N ASN A 102 -13.40 -21.18 16.41
CA ASN A 102 -14.05 -19.92 16.03
C ASN A 102 -13.11 -18.69 16.13
N ARG A 103 -11.90 -18.86 16.65
CA ARG A 103 -10.87 -17.81 16.80
C ARG A 103 -10.04 -17.60 15.52
N GLY A 104 -10.29 -18.38 14.46
CA GLY A 104 -9.58 -18.23 13.18
C GLY A 104 -8.15 -18.79 13.22
N LEU A 105 -7.19 -18.06 12.63
CA LEU A 105 -5.79 -18.48 12.55
C LEU A 105 -5.11 -18.39 13.93
N THR A 106 -4.89 -19.53 14.58
CA THR A 106 -4.11 -19.60 15.83
C THR A 106 -2.61 -19.71 15.56
N PRO A 107 -1.74 -19.20 16.46
CA PRO A 107 -0.29 -19.33 16.31
C PRO A 107 0.18 -20.78 16.19
N GLU A 108 -0.41 -21.69 16.99
CA GLU A 108 -0.11 -23.12 16.94
C GLU A 108 -0.48 -23.75 15.59
N HIS A 109 -1.64 -23.37 15.03
CA HIS A 109 -2.07 -23.84 13.72
C HIS A 109 -1.13 -23.34 12.61
N PHE A 110 -0.81 -22.05 12.63
CA PHE A 110 0.15 -21.47 11.69
C PHE A 110 1.51 -22.18 11.77
N LEU A 111 2.03 -22.40 12.97
CA LEU A 111 3.31 -23.06 13.19
C LEU A 111 3.29 -24.52 12.70
N ARG A 112 2.18 -25.23 12.89
CA ARG A 112 1.98 -26.59 12.37
C ARG A 112 1.99 -26.63 10.84
N VAL A 113 1.25 -25.73 10.18
CA VAL A 113 1.23 -25.61 8.71
C VAL A 113 2.62 -25.29 8.17
N MET A 114 3.32 -24.34 8.80
CA MET A 114 4.68 -23.96 8.43
C MET A 114 5.67 -25.12 8.56
N ARG A 115 5.62 -25.90 9.64
CA ARG A 115 6.47 -27.10 9.82
C ARG A 115 6.19 -28.15 8.75
N ARG A 116 4.91 -28.37 8.41
CA ARG A 116 4.53 -29.32 7.35
C ARG A 116 5.06 -28.88 5.98
N ALA A 117 4.91 -27.60 5.64
CA ALA A 117 5.43 -27.05 4.40
C ALA A 117 6.97 -27.11 4.34
N ALA A 118 7.66 -26.85 5.45
CA ALA A 118 9.12 -26.97 5.54
C ALA A 118 9.60 -28.42 5.34
N GLY A 119 8.93 -29.39 5.97
CA GLY A 119 9.23 -30.82 5.78
C GLY A 119 9.01 -31.29 4.34
N GLN A 120 7.96 -30.82 3.66
CA GLN A 120 7.72 -31.11 2.24
C GLN A 120 8.82 -30.55 1.33
N ARG A 121 9.32 -29.34 1.63
CA ARG A 121 10.45 -28.74 0.89
C ARG A 121 11.74 -29.56 1.05
N GLN A 122 12.02 -30.06 2.26
CA GLN A 122 13.18 -30.92 2.51
C GLN A 122 13.06 -32.28 1.82
N GLY A 123 11.84 -32.84 1.72
CA GLY A 123 11.59 -34.07 0.98
C GLY A 123 11.74 -33.91 -0.55
N GLN A 124 11.28 -32.80 -1.12
CA GLN A 124 11.42 -32.50 -2.56
C GLN A 124 12.87 -32.21 -2.96
N GLY A 125 13.69 -31.66 -2.05
CA GLY A 125 15.13 -31.45 -2.28
C GLY A 125 15.94 -32.75 -2.43
N LYS A 126 15.45 -33.89 -1.93
CA LYS A 126 16.10 -35.20 -2.09
C LYS A 126 15.77 -35.90 -3.41
N ASN A 127 14.67 -35.53 -4.06
CA ASN A 127 14.21 -36.14 -5.33
C ASN A 127 14.59 -35.33 -6.58
N LYS A 128 15.29 -34.20 -6.43
CA LYS A 128 15.93 -33.53 -7.56
C LYS A 128 17.33 -34.10 -7.73
N THR A 129 17.46 -35.11 -8.58
CA THR A 129 18.74 -35.39 -9.26
C THR A 129 19.18 -34.08 -9.92
N PRO A 130 20.39 -33.56 -9.65
CA PRO A 130 20.89 -32.39 -10.33
C PRO A 130 21.16 -32.79 -11.79
N SER A 131 20.26 -32.42 -12.70
CA SER A 131 20.60 -32.32 -14.12
C SER A 131 21.63 -31.19 -14.23
N ASN A 132 22.88 -31.61 -14.26
CA ASN A 132 24.07 -30.79 -14.28
C ASN A 132 24.24 -30.22 -15.69
N GLU A 133 23.53 -29.15 -16.02
CA GLU A 133 23.80 -28.34 -17.23
C GLU A 133 23.64 -26.87 -16.87
N LEU A 134 24.74 -26.26 -16.47
CA LEU A 134 25.13 -24.87 -16.77
C LEU A 134 26.60 -24.76 -16.35
N ALA A 135 27.46 -25.33 -17.20
CA ALA A 135 28.87 -25.06 -17.18
C ALA A 135 29.11 -23.61 -17.63
N VAL A 136 29.80 -22.87 -16.76
CA VAL A 136 30.86 -21.90 -17.08
C VAL A 136 30.46 -20.66 -17.89
N ALA A 137 30.38 -19.53 -17.18
CA ALA A 137 30.97 -18.27 -17.64
C ALA A 137 31.22 -17.35 -16.43
N ASP A 138 32.49 -17.28 -16.03
CA ASP A 138 33.27 -16.13 -15.56
C ASP A 138 32.69 -15.26 -14.42
N SER A 139 33.16 -15.41 -13.18
CA SER A 139 34.39 -14.79 -12.65
C SER A 139 34.47 -13.27 -12.85
N SER A 140 34.19 -12.55 -11.75
CA SER A 140 34.93 -11.36 -11.29
C SER A 140 35.29 -10.28 -12.31
N ALA A 141 34.49 -9.22 -12.36
CA ALA A 141 35.01 -7.86 -12.50
C ALA A 141 33.92 -6.84 -12.07
N VAL A 142 34.16 -6.19 -10.95
CA VAL A 142 33.61 -4.86 -10.67
C VAL A 142 34.61 -3.87 -11.23
N PRO A 143 34.28 -3.08 -12.27
CA PRO A 143 34.97 -1.83 -12.52
C PRO A 143 34.10 -0.67 -12.04
N THR A 144 34.43 -0.18 -10.85
CA THR A 144 34.08 1.16 -10.39
C THR A 144 34.95 2.14 -11.17
N SER A 145 34.42 2.75 -12.23
CA SER A 145 35.05 3.90 -12.89
C SER A 145 34.15 5.12 -12.73
N VAL A 146 34.51 5.91 -11.72
CA VAL A 146 34.06 7.28 -11.51
C VAL A 146 34.80 8.14 -12.54
N GLU A 147 34.11 8.60 -13.58
CA GLU A 147 34.65 9.59 -14.50
C GLU A 147 34.49 11.00 -13.91
N THR A 148 35.61 11.58 -13.49
CA THR A 148 35.76 13.02 -13.26
C THR A 148 36.12 13.71 -14.58
N PRO A 149 35.32 14.67 -15.10
CA PRO A 149 35.80 15.55 -16.16
C PRO A 149 36.65 16.68 -15.55
N SER A 150 37.96 16.59 -15.78
CA SER A 150 38.92 17.65 -15.50
C SER A 150 38.74 18.84 -16.46
N GLY A 151 38.77 20.05 -15.90
CA GLY A 151 39.43 21.19 -16.54
C GLY A 151 38.64 22.04 -17.54
N LYS A 152 37.85 23.00 -17.03
CA LYS A 152 37.67 24.30 -17.71
C LYS A 152 37.97 25.43 -16.72
N LYS A 153 39.00 26.22 -17.05
CA LYS A 153 39.47 27.39 -16.28
C LYS A 153 38.37 28.45 -16.15
N PRO A 154 38.26 29.15 -15.01
CA PRO A 154 37.35 30.28 -14.87
C PRO A 154 37.87 31.50 -15.65
N ARG A 155 36.97 32.16 -16.39
CA ARG A 155 37.22 33.51 -16.94
C ARG A 155 36.89 34.51 -15.85
N GLU A 156 37.90 35.22 -15.36
CA GLU A 156 37.73 36.47 -14.64
C GLU A 156 37.08 37.49 -15.56
N LEU A 157 36.01 38.14 -15.09
CA LEU A 157 35.58 39.43 -15.61
C LEU A 157 35.36 40.35 -14.42
N SER A 158 36.16 41.41 -14.45
CA SER A 158 36.35 42.47 -13.49
C SER A 158 35.13 43.38 -13.36
N VAL A 159 35.01 43.90 -12.15
CA VAL A 159 34.25 45.07 -11.70
C VAL A 159 34.34 46.24 -12.68
N LEU A 160 33.19 46.81 -13.05
CA LEU A 160 32.86 48.24 -13.06
C LEU A 160 31.36 48.40 -12.77
#